data_AF-G8TJK8-F1
#
_entry.id   AF-G8TJK8-F1
#
_cell.length_a   1.000
_cell.length_b   1.000
_cell.length_c   1.000
_cell.angle_alpha   90.00
_cell.angle_beta   90.00
_cell.angle_gamma   90.00
#
_symmetry.space_group_name_H-M   'P 1'
#
loop_
_entity.id
_entity.type
_entity.pdbx_description
1 polymer ?
#
loop_
_entity_poly.entity_id
_entity_poly.type
_entity_poly.pdbx_seq_one_letter_code
_entity_poly.pdbx_strand_id
1 'polypeptide(L)'
;MKKIVLVVLVFVIASAFVAQQTKPQPGGLKAAMTRGKAVYDATCQACHQPDGLGVQNMNPPLAKTKWVLGDKKALIKIVLKGLTGGEIEIDGDKFTNPMPPQESTLSDQEIADVLTYIRNSFGNKASLVAAGEVKAMRAKLK
;
A
#
# COMPACT_ATOMS: atom_id res chain seq x y z
N MET A 1 55.00 -34.31 -4.20
CA MET A 1 54.90 -33.39 -5.36
C MET A 1 53.62 -33.71 -6.13
N LYS A 2 52.84 -32.67 -6.48
CA LYS A 2 51.68 -32.65 -7.42
C LYS A 2 50.38 -33.26 -6.84
N LYS A 3 49.53 -32.45 -6.20
CA LYS A 3 48.35 -31.75 -6.77
C LYS A 3 47.36 -32.72 -7.45
N ILE A 4 46.15 -32.85 -6.91
CA ILE A 4 44.87 -32.68 -7.64
C ILE A 4 43.75 -32.59 -6.60
N VAL A 5 43.09 -31.44 -6.62
CA VAL A 5 41.92 -31.08 -5.85
C VAL A 5 40.71 -31.59 -6.63
N LEU A 6 39.84 -32.40 -6.03
CA LEU A 6 38.53 -32.70 -6.59
C LEU A 6 37.48 -31.91 -5.80
N VAL A 7 37.25 -30.66 -6.23
CA VAL A 7 36.12 -29.85 -5.76
C VAL A 7 34.87 -30.44 -6.38
N VAL A 8 34.05 -31.13 -5.58
CA VAL A 8 32.66 -31.44 -5.97
C VAL A 8 31.87 -30.15 -5.77
N LEU A 9 31.59 -29.47 -6.88
CA LEU A 9 30.74 -28.29 -6.95
C LEU A 9 29.31 -28.68 -6.53
N VAL A 10 28.95 -28.39 -5.29
CA VAL A 10 27.53 -28.28 -4.91
C VAL A 10 27.09 -26.91 -5.40
N PHE A 11 26.48 -26.86 -6.59
CA PHE A 11 25.72 -25.70 -7.04
C PHE A 11 24.51 -25.54 -6.12
N VAL A 12 24.68 -24.80 -5.03
CA VAL A 12 23.57 -24.22 -4.27
C VAL A 12 22.95 -23.18 -5.19
N ILE A 13 21.89 -23.59 -5.89
CA ILE A 13 21.04 -22.69 -6.66
C ILE A 13 20.30 -21.85 -5.62
N ALA A 14 20.94 -20.75 -5.18
CA ALA A 14 20.29 -19.72 -4.42
C ALA A 14 19.25 -19.10 -5.35
N SER A 15 18.03 -19.64 -5.30
CA SER A 15 16.86 -19.04 -5.94
C SER A 15 16.70 -17.65 -5.39
N ALA A 16 17.20 -16.68 -6.17
CA ALA A 16 16.96 -15.28 -5.97
C ALA A 16 15.44 -15.10 -5.86
N PHE A 17 14.99 -14.71 -4.66
CA PHE A 17 13.72 -14.01 -4.53
C PHE A 17 13.78 -12.84 -5.51
N VAL A 18 13.06 -12.97 -6.62
CA VAL A 18 12.87 -11.88 -7.57
C VAL A 18 12.16 -10.78 -6.81
N ALA A 19 12.93 -9.81 -6.31
CA ALA A 19 12.41 -8.54 -5.84
C ALA A 19 11.70 -7.92 -7.04
N GLN A 20 10.38 -8.06 -7.08
CA GLN A 20 9.57 -7.59 -8.17
C GLN A 20 9.67 -6.06 -8.20
N GLN A 21 10.52 -5.57 -9.09
CA GLN A 21 10.81 -4.15 -9.23
C GLN A 21 9.63 -3.50 -9.94
N THR A 22 8.71 -2.95 -9.15
CA THR A 22 7.72 -1.98 -9.63
C THR A 22 8.47 -0.78 -10.20
N LYS A 23 8.11 -0.35 -11.42
CA LYS A 23 8.69 0.82 -12.10
C LYS A 23 8.93 1.97 -11.10
N PRO A 24 10.08 2.66 -11.15
CA PRO A 24 10.40 3.72 -10.21
C PRO A 24 9.30 4.79 -10.18
N GLN A 25 8.82 5.08 -8.98
CA GLN A 25 7.93 6.21 -8.74
C GLN A 25 8.69 7.51 -9.05
N PRO A 26 8.10 8.50 -9.72
CA PRO A 26 8.79 9.76 -10.02
C PRO A 26 9.35 10.41 -8.74
N GLY A 27 10.68 10.55 -8.69
CA GLY A 27 11.41 11.13 -7.56
C GLY A 27 11.74 10.18 -6.40
N GLY A 28 11.46 8.89 -6.51
CA GLY A 28 11.79 7.88 -5.49
C GLY A 28 10.94 7.97 -4.21
N LEU A 29 11.25 7.11 -3.22
CA LEU A 29 10.46 6.96 -2.00
C LEU A 29 10.29 8.28 -1.24
N LYS A 30 11.36 9.08 -1.05
CA LYS A 30 11.29 10.33 -0.28
C LYS A 30 10.29 11.33 -0.88
N ALA A 31 10.31 11.49 -2.22
CA ALA A 31 9.38 12.37 -2.91
C ALA A 31 7.94 11.85 -2.83
N ALA A 32 7.75 10.54 -3.01
CA ALA A 32 6.46 9.89 -2.84
C ALA A 32 5.88 10.08 -1.43
N MET A 33 6.70 9.93 -0.38
CA MET A 33 6.28 10.16 1.01
C MET A 33 5.84 11.61 1.24
N THR A 34 6.56 12.58 0.67
CA THR A 34 6.24 14.00 0.83
C THR A 34 4.92 14.35 0.17
N ARG A 35 4.72 13.95 -1.09
CA ARG A 35 3.47 14.18 -1.82
C ARG A 35 2.31 13.39 -1.21
N GLY A 36 2.56 12.15 -0.83
CA GLY A 36 1.56 11.27 -0.23
C GLY A 36 1.07 11.80 1.12
N LYS A 37 1.95 12.39 1.93
CA LYS A 37 1.55 13.07 3.17
C LYS A 37 0.60 14.24 2.89
N ALA A 38 0.90 15.08 1.89
CA ALA A 38 0.06 16.22 1.56
C ALA A 38 -1.36 15.77 1.16
N VAL A 39 -1.48 14.70 0.37
CA VAL A 39 -2.78 14.10 0.03
C VAL A 39 -3.46 13.51 1.27
N TYR A 40 -2.71 12.84 2.14
CA TYR A 40 -3.25 12.27 3.39
C TYR A 40 -3.87 13.36 4.27
N ASP A 41 -3.11 14.43 4.53
CA ASP A 41 -3.54 15.55 5.38
C ASP A 41 -4.81 16.21 4.82
N ALA A 42 -4.90 16.36 3.49
CA ALA A 42 -6.02 17.02 2.83
C ALA A 42 -7.28 16.15 2.69
N THR A 43 -7.13 14.84 2.50
CA THR A 43 -8.24 13.96 2.08
C THR A 43 -8.55 12.83 3.06
N CYS A 44 -7.53 12.26 3.70
CA CYS A 44 -7.69 11.02 4.47
C CYS A 44 -7.74 11.26 5.99
N GLN A 45 -7.02 12.27 6.46
CA GLN A 45 -6.80 12.55 7.88
C GLN A 45 -8.09 12.81 8.65
N ALA A 46 -9.09 13.46 8.03
CA ALA A 46 -10.34 13.80 8.69
C ALA A 46 -11.05 12.57 9.29
N CYS A 47 -10.91 11.40 8.66
CA CYS A 47 -11.51 10.16 9.13
C CYS A 47 -10.49 9.24 9.81
N HIS A 48 -9.30 9.11 9.23
CA HIS A 48 -8.27 8.17 9.70
C HIS A 48 -7.33 8.73 10.77
N GLN A 49 -7.51 10.01 11.15
CA GLN A 49 -6.74 10.74 12.17
C GLN A 49 -5.27 10.99 11.81
N PRO A 50 -4.60 12.01 12.39
CA PRO A 50 -3.20 12.31 12.08
C PRO A 50 -2.22 11.16 12.35
N ASP A 51 -2.55 10.26 13.28
CA ASP A 51 -1.76 9.09 13.66
C ASP A 51 -2.14 7.80 12.92
N GLY A 52 -3.14 7.85 12.03
CA GLY A 52 -3.61 6.70 11.28
C GLY A 52 -4.36 5.66 12.11
N LEU A 53 -4.75 5.97 13.36
CA LEU A 53 -5.47 5.03 14.22
C LEU A 53 -6.98 5.04 14.00
N GLY A 54 -7.49 6.02 13.24
CA GLY A 54 -8.92 6.17 12.99
C GLY A 54 -9.69 6.50 14.28
N VAL A 55 -10.96 6.08 14.31
CA VAL A 55 -11.86 6.29 15.45
C VAL A 55 -12.53 4.96 15.73
N GLN A 56 -12.31 4.42 16.93
CA GLN A 56 -12.83 3.09 17.31
C GLN A 56 -14.33 2.98 17.01
N ASN A 57 -14.73 1.84 16.43
CA ASN A 57 -16.10 1.54 16.02
C ASN A 57 -16.74 2.51 14.99
N MET A 58 -15.96 3.42 14.40
CA MET A 58 -16.43 4.37 13.40
C MET A 58 -15.57 4.30 12.13
N ASN A 59 -14.30 4.70 12.22
CA ASN A 59 -13.37 4.75 11.10
C ASN A 59 -12.17 3.82 11.38
N PRO A 60 -11.82 2.90 10.48
CA PRO A 60 -10.83 1.87 10.76
C PRO A 60 -9.41 2.43 10.88
N PRO A 61 -8.54 1.79 11.69
CA PRO A 61 -7.12 2.09 11.70
C PRO A 61 -6.46 1.71 10.37
N LEU A 62 -5.46 2.49 9.99
CA LEU A 62 -4.53 2.21 8.88
C LEU A 62 -3.21 1.62 9.38
N ALA A 63 -2.91 1.78 10.67
CA ALA A 63 -1.72 1.24 11.31
C ALA A 63 -1.79 -0.29 11.43
N LYS A 64 -0.80 -0.98 10.88
CA LYS A 64 -0.51 -2.42 11.03
C LYS A 64 -1.65 -3.38 10.64
N THR A 65 -2.60 -2.94 9.81
CA THR A 65 -3.73 -3.79 9.40
C THR A 65 -3.39 -4.65 8.18
N LYS A 66 -4.03 -5.82 8.06
CA LYS A 66 -3.92 -6.68 6.85
C LYS A 66 -4.41 -5.98 5.58
N TRP A 67 -5.34 -5.03 5.72
CA TRP A 67 -5.88 -4.23 4.62
C TRP A 67 -4.81 -3.31 4.02
N VAL A 68 -3.99 -2.71 4.87
CA VAL A 68 -2.91 -1.82 4.43
C VAL A 68 -1.65 -2.61 4.05
N LEU A 69 -1.28 -3.65 4.79
CA LEU A 69 -0.01 -4.37 4.58
C LEU A 69 -0.11 -5.49 3.53
N GLY A 70 -1.31 -6.00 3.26
CA GLY A 70 -1.57 -7.09 2.33
C GLY A 70 -1.60 -6.65 0.86
N ASP A 71 -2.57 -7.20 0.12
CA ASP A 71 -2.71 -7.02 -1.33
C ASP A 71 -2.97 -5.57 -1.71
N LYS A 72 -2.03 -4.97 -2.45
CA LYS A 72 -2.16 -3.62 -3.01
C LYS A 72 -3.43 -3.45 -3.84
N LYS A 73 -3.87 -4.48 -4.57
CA LYS A 73 -5.05 -4.38 -5.44
C LYS A 73 -6.33 -4.13 -4.64
N ALA A 74 -6.49 -4.79 -3.50
CA ALA A 74 -7.62 -4.58 -2.60
C ALA A 74 -7.62 -3.15 -2.05
N LEU A 75 -6.45 -2.68 -1.58
CA LEU A 75 -6.28 -1.33 -1.04
C LEU A 75 -6.55 -0.24 -2.11
N ILE A 76 -6.02 -0.41 -3.32
CA ILE A 76 -6.25 0.50 -4.45
C ILE A 76 -7.74 0.53 -4.81
N LYS A 77 -8.41 -0.63 -4.86
CA LYS A 77 -9.84 -0.71 -5.16
C LYS A 77 -10.69 0.04 -4.13
N ILE A 78 -10.37 -0.10 -2.84
CA ILE A 78 -11.06 0.62 -1.75
C ILE A 78 -10.93 2.13 -1.95
N VAL A 79 -9.73 2.64 -2.26
CA VAL A 79 -9.57 4.10 -2.49
C VAL A 79 -10.32 4.56 -3.73
N LEU A 80 -10.30 3.80 -4.82
CA LEU A 80 -11.00 4.18 -6.04
C LEU A 80 -12.51 4.17 -5.86
N LYS A 81 -13.08 3.08 -5.36
CA LYS A 81 -14.54 2.85 -5.33
C LYS A 81 -15.19 3.10 -3.98
N GLY A 82 -14.40 3.46 -2.97
CA GLY A 82 -14.88 3.58 -1.61
C GLY A 82 -15.19 2.23 -0.99
N LEU A 83 -15.84 2.30 0.16
CA LEU A 83 -16.34 1.16 0.91
C LEU A 83 -17.67 1.56 1.52
N THR A 84 -18.77 1.00 1.01
CA THR A 84 -20.14 1.36 1.42
C THR A 84 -20.97 0.10 1.66
N GLY A 85 -21.92 0.16 2.61
CA GLY A 85 -22.97 -0.85 2.73
C GLY A 85 -22.55 -2.18 3.35
N GLY A 86 -21.44 -2.21 4.09
CA GLY A 86 -20.98 -3.39 4.81
C GLY A 86 -20.20 -3.02 6.07
N GLU A 87 -20.34 -3.86 7.09
CA GLU A 87 -19.48 -3.84 8.27
C GLU A 87 -18.12 -4.45 7.90
N ILE A 88 -17.03 -3.80 8.32
CA ILE A 88 -15.71 -4.43 8.33
C ILE A 88 -15.30 -4.72 9.75
N GLU A 89 -14.71 -5.90 9.95
CA GLU A 89 -14.12 -6.28 11.23
C GLU A 89 -12.59 -6.22 11.11
N ILE A 90 -11.95 -5.54 12.06
CA ILE A 90 -10.49 -5.50 12.23
C ILE A 90 -10.21 -5.75 13.71
N ASP A 91 -9.53 -6.87 13.99
CA ASP A 91 -9.10 -7.27 15.33
C ASP A 91 -10.23 -7.28 16.38
N GLY A 92 -11.45 -7.63 15.95
CA GLY A 92 -12.66 -7.71 16.80
C GLY A 92 -13.49 -6.43 16.87
N ASP A 93 -12.96 -5.30 16.41
CA ASP A 93 -13.72 -4.05 16.28
C ASP A 93 -14.46 -3.98 14.95
N LYS A 94 -15.69 -3.42 14.98
CA LYS A 94 -16.60 -3.32 13.83
C LYS A 94 -16.69 -1.88 13.35
N PHE A 95 -16.48 -1.66 12.05
CA PHE A 95 -16.55 -0.32 11.45
C PHE A 95 -17.62 -0.28 10.36
N THR A 96 -18.47 0.74 10.42
CA THR A 96 -19.68 0.85 9.59
C THR A 96 -19.75 2.16 8.80
N ASN A 97 -18.90 3.15 9.10
CA ASN A 97 -18.93 4.40 8.35
C ASN A 97 -18.50 4.16 6.90
N PRO A 98 -19.25 4.73 5.94
CA PRO A 98 -18.88 4.62 4.54
C PRO A 98 -17.59 5.41 4.26
N MET A 99 -16.68 4.80 3.51
CA MET A 99 -15.55 5.49 2.90
C MET A 99 -15.95 5.95 1.50
N PRO A 100 -16.00 7.26 1.20
CA PRO A 100 -16.34 7.73 -0.13
C PRO A 100 -15.29 7.34 -1.19
N PRO A 101 -15.70 7.08 -2.44
CA PRO A 101 -14.78 6.86 -3.55
C PRO A 101 -13.93 8.11 -3.81
N GLN A 102 -12.64 7.91 -4.10
CA GLN A 102 -11.71 8.98 -4.46
C GLN A 102 -11.38 9.01 -5.95
N GLU A 103 -11.97 8.11 -6.75
CA GLU A 103 -11.70 7.99 -8.19
C GLU A 103 -11.94 9.29 -8.97
N SER A 104 -12.97 10.08 -8.64
CA SER A 104 -13.25 11.33 -9.33
C SER A 104 -12.37 12.50 -8.89
N THR A 105 -11.72 12.39 -7.72
CA THR A 105 -11.04 13.52 -7.07
C THR A 105 -9.52 13.42 -7.19
N LEU A 106 -8.97 12.21 -7.09
CA LEU A 106 -7.54 11.98 -7.08
C LEU A 106 -7.06 11.30 -8.37
N SER A 107 -5.95 11.79 -8.90
CA SER A 107 -5.23 11.18 -10.02
C SER A 107 -4.58 9.85 -9.62
N ASP A 108 -4.17 9.06 -10.62
CA ASP A 108 -3.44 7.81 -10.37
C ASP A 108 -2.13 8.02 -9.58
N GLN A 109 -1.46 9.15 -9.80
CA GLN A 109 -0.21 9.48 -9.13
C GLN A 109 -0.46 9.88 -7.67
N GLU A 110 -1.50 10.67 -7.38
CA GLU A 110 -1.86 11.06 -6.01
C GLU A 110 -2.29 9.85 -5.18
N ILE A 111 -3.09 8.94 -5.75
CA ILE A 111 -3.47 7.69 -5.08
C ILE A 111 -2.24 6.82 -4.83
N ALA A 112 -1.32 6.70 -5.79
CA ALA A 112 -0.08 5.95 -5.62
C ALA A 112 0.82 6.53 -4.52
N ASP A 113 0.94 7.85 -4.47
CA ASP A 113 1.73 8.55 -3.46
C ASP A 113 1.11 8.40 -2.06
N VAL A 114 -0.21 8.62 -1.90
CA VAL A 114 -0.87 8.50 -0.58
C VAL A 114 -0.87 7.06 -0.07
N LEU A 115 -1.10 6.07 -0.93
CA LEU A 115 -1.05 4.67 -0.51
C LEU A 115 0.38 4.24 -0.16
N THR A 116 1.38 4.78 -0.84
CA THR A 116 2.79 4.58 -0.48
C THR A 116 3.10 5.18 0.88
N TYR A 117 2.62 6.40 1.15
CA TYR A 117 2.74 7.07 2.45
C TYR A 117 2.09 6.24 3.57
N ILE A 118 0.84 5.83 3.41
CA ILE A 118 0.10 5.01 4.39
C ILE A 118 0.83 3.69 4.68
N ARG A 119 1.32 3.02 3.63
CA ARG A 119 2.05 1.74 3.74
C ARG A 119 3.43 1.83 4.38
N ASN A 120 3.95 3.05 4.58
CA ASN A 120 5.27 3.31 5.18
C ASN A 120 5.21 4.35 6.32
N SER A 121 4.02 4.57 6.89
CA SER A 121 3.77 5.45 8.03
C SER A 121 3.03 4.70 9.13
N PHE A 122 2.85 5.31 10.31
CA PHE A 122 2.07 4.70 11.41
C PHE A 122 2.64 3.36 11.90
N GLY A 123 3.96 3.18 11.74
CA GLY A 123 4.66 1.92 12.04
C GLY A 123 4.51 0.84 10.94
N ASN A 124 3.91 1.17 9.79
CA ASN A 124 3.86 0.29 8.62
C ASN A 124 5.20 0.28 7.88
N LYS A 125 5.50 -0.85 7.25
CA LYS A 125 6.64 -1.02 6.35
C LYS A 125 6.28 -2.01 5.26
N ALA A 126 5.84 -1.52 4.11
CA ALA A 126 5.43 -2.35 2.98
C ALA A 126 5.82 -1.75 1.62
N SER A 127 5.72 -2.57 0.58
CA SER A 127 6.07 -2.19 -0.80
C SER A 127 5.30 -0.95 -1.28
N LEU A 128 5.93 -0.18 -2.16
CA LEU A 128 5.34 1.01 -2.77
C LEU A 128 4.15 0.65 -3.67
N VAL A 129 3.26 1.62 -3.87
CA VAL A 129 2.20 1.55 -4.88
C VAL A 129 2.60 2.43 -6.05
N ALA A 130 2.77 1.83 -7.24
CA ALA A 130 3.09 2.58 -8.44
C ALA A 130 1.83 3.15 -9.10
N ALA A 131 1.93 4.33 -9.70
CA ALA A 131 0.81 4.96 -10.45
C ALA A 131 0.27 4.06 -11.57
N GLY A 132 1.12 3.24 -12.20
CA GLY A 132 0.70 2.25 -13.19
C GLY A 132 -0.21 1.16 -12.62
N GLU A 133 -0.05 0.77 -11.36
CA GLU A 133 -0.93 -0.19 -10.68
C GLU A 133 -2.30 0.42 -10.44
N VAL A 134 -2.34 1.69 -10.04
CA VAL A 134 -3.60 2.44 -9.86
C VAL A 134 -4.31 2.60 -11.19
N LYS A 135 -3.60 3.05 -12.23
CA LYS A 135 -4.15 3.20 -13.59
C LYS A 135 -4.75 1.89 -14.11
N ALA A 136 -4.03 0.79 -13.94
CA ALA A 136 -4.51 -0.53 -14.35
C ALA A 136 -5.77 -0.94 -13.59
N MET A 137 -5.82 -0.69 -12.28
CA MET A 137 -7.01 -0.99 -11.46
C MET A 137 -8.19 -0.12 -11.87
N ARG A 138 -7.98 1.19 -12.06
CA ARG A 138 -9.01 2.13 -12.51
C ARG A 138 -9.61 1.71 -13.84
N ALA A 139 -8.77 1.32 -14.80
CA ALA A 139 -9.24 0.82 -16.09
C ALA A 139 -10.08 -0.47 -15.96
N LYS A 140 -9.75 -1.35 -15.01
CA LYS A 140 -10.45 -2.62 -14.77
C LYS A 140 -11.82 -2.44 -14.08
N LEU A 141 -12.02 -1.33 -13.37
CA LEU A 141 -13.23 -1.06 -12.58
C LEU A 141 -14.22 -0.11 -13.31
N LYS A 142 -13.97 0.19 -14.58
CA LYS A 142 -14.94 0.79 -15.50
C LYS A 142 -15.77 -0.31 -16.13
#